data_AF-A0A932TQM4-F1
#
_entry.id   AF-A0A932TQM4-F1
#
_cell.length_a   1.000
_cell.length_b   1.000
_cell.length_c   1.000
_cell.angle_alpha   90.00
_cell.angle_beta   90.00
_cell.angle_gamma   90.00
#
_symmetry.space_group_name_H-M   'P 1'
#
loop_
_entity.id
_entity.type
_entity.pdbx_description
1 polymer ?
#
loop_
_entity_poly.entity_id
_entity_poly.type
_entity_poly.pdbx_seq_one_letter_code
_entity_poly.pdbx_strand_id
1 'polypeptide(L)'
;MAHQPFLLALLPLVLPLSATAPTAEGETPVYGAEANPTGDPIGGGEGYRRIVTQGDYSVRTPEELLAALNAAKPGQVVCVAAERIDLAGHTNIRIPPGVTLAGNRGKGGSPGPLLFNDRMPSRHGLFQVEADARVTALRLKGSDVDVAETDYEAKERTYLKCITAAGANVEVDNCEISNFHHSGVDVQSKNVRIHHNLIHDVHAYPVVVGSRAGLPTLIEANIIRWVWTALNGTGAPGTGYEARYNLIICEKPPKSWGEAFKSHAFGMHLFRPAQPLRIASDQILIHHNTLEMGRSFGVRIRGVPREIMDIHSNWFQDEDPSRAIAPHPGNVWVHNNVYGPRKTLLPVGPGTTPQILFRRPHPPSETPEKVSGVLPLDIEVNVLKGVALKSVRIEVGGKVVYTGPTQKPMRPDDARVEGASTVVYEGPRAPTPGEAVVDTRALPDGCHELTVTAVDNRDVAARHSVMLAVEN
;
A
#
# COMPACT_ATOMS: atom_id res chain seq x y z
N MET A 1 3.90 11.50 -61.20
CA MET A 1 2.84 11.55 -60.18
C MET A 1 3.17 10.47 -59.15
N ALA A 2 3.81 10.88 -58.05
CA ALA A 2 4.32 9.97 -57.03
C ALA A 2 3.43 10.08 -55.79
N HIS A 3 2.86 8.95 -55.36
CA HIS A 3 2.08 8.86 -54.14
C HIS A 3 3.03 8.70 -52.94
N GLN A 4 3.07 9.71 -52.06
CA GLN A 4 3.59 9.59 -50.70
C GLN A 4 2.49 9.03 -49.78
N PRO A 5 2.77 8.06 -48.90
CA PRO A 5 1.87 7.72 -47.81
C PRO A 5 2.09 8.67 -46.63
N PHE A 6 1.00 9.29 -46.18
CA PHE A 6 0.93 10.06 -44.94
C PHE A 6 1.17 9.13 -43.74
N LEU A 7 2.29 9.33 -43.05
CA LEU A 7 2.55 8.72 -41.74
C LEU A 7 1.76 9.53 -40.70
N LEU A 8 0.64 9.00 -40.21
CA LEU A 8 -0.07 9.59 -39.07
C LEU A 8 0.75 9.30 -37.80
N ALA A 9 1.53 10.29 -37.35
CA ALA A 9 2.19 10.23 -36.06
C ALA A 9 1.13 10.37 -34.95
N LEU A 10 0.80 9.26 -34.29
CA LEU A 10 0.09 9.27 -33.00
C LEU A 10 1.03 9.88 -31.95
N LEU A 11 0.85 11.17 -31.66
CA LEU A 11 1.39 11.77 -30.44
C LEU A 11 0.71 11.11 -29.23
N PRO A 12 1.46 10.70 -28.19
CA PRO A 12 0.86 10.32 -26.93
C PRO A 12 0.22 11.56 -26.31
N LEU A 13 -1.10 11.55 -26.15
CA LEU A 13 -1.82 12.54 -25.37
C LEU A 13 -1.42 12.36 -23.90
N VAL A 14 -0.40 13.10 -23.47
CA VAL A 14 -0.08 13.28 -22.05
C VAL A 14 -1.21 14.12 -21.48
N LEU A 15 -2.18 13.47 -20.82
CA LEU A 15 -3.14 14.16 -19.99
C LEU A 15 -2.36 14.83 -18.84
N PRO A 16 -2.42 16.16 -18.67
CA PRO A 16 -1.90 16.76 -17.46
C PRO A 16 -2.72 16.20 -16.29
N LEU A 17 -2.01 15.84 -15.21
CA LEU A 17 -2.60 15.54 -13.91
C LEU A 17 -3.36 16.78 -13.48
N SER A 18 -4.65 16.85 -13.79
CA SER A 18 -5.48 17.96 -13.38
C SER A 18 -5.56 17.93 -11.87
N ALA A 19 -5.03 18.99 -11.25
CA ALA A 19 -5.33 19.34 -9.88
C ALA A 19 -6.83 19.13 -9.65
N THR A 20 -7.14 18.44 -8.56
CA THR A 20 -8.51 18.24 -8.08
C THR A 20 -9.24 19.58 -8.11
N ALA A 21 -10.40 19.59 -8.78
CA ALA A 21 -11.30 20.72 -8.75
C ALA A 21 -11.59 21.12 -7.29
N PRO A 22 -11.70 22.42 -6.97
CA PRO A 22 -12.03 22.85 -5.63
C PRO A 22 -13.36 22.23 -5.22
N THR A 23 -13.36 21.54 -4.08
CA THR A 23 -14.59 21.14 -3.38
C THR A 23 -15.46 22.38 -3.20
N ALA A 24 -16.75 22.24 -3.52
CA ALA A 24 -17.73 23.30 -3.37
C ALA A 24 -17.68 23.88 -1.94
N GLU A 25 -17.51 25.19 -1.83
CA GLU A 25 -17.62 25.91 -0.56
C GLU A 25 -19.05 25.72 -0.03
N GLY A 26 -19.21 24.98 1.08
CA GLY A 26 -20.50 24.86 1.78
C GLY A 26 -20.80 23.50 2.40
N GLU A 27 -20.08 22.43 2.06
CA GLU A 27 -20.28 21.13 2.71
C GLU A 27 -19.46 21.02 3.99
N THR A 28 -20.12 20.65 5.10
CA THR A 28 -19.44 20.30 6.35
C THR A 28 -18.48 19.14 6.07
N PRO A 29 -17.17 19.26 6.33
CA PRO A 29 -16.22 18.18 6.09
C PRO A 29 -16.65 16.91 6.82
N VAL A 30 -16.73 15.79 6.11
CA VAL A 30 -17.09 14.48 6.67
C VAL A 30 -15.82 13.69 6.95
N TYR A 31 -15.76 13.05 8.12
CA TYR A 31 -14.59 12.31 8.59
C TYR A 31 -14.94 10.87 8.87
N GLY A 32 -13.96 9.99 8.63
CA GLY A 32 -14.09 8.57 8.90
C GLY A 32 -14.89 7.80 7.86
N ALA A 33 -15.07 6.50 8.11
CA ALA A 33 -15.60 5.53 7.18
C ALA A 33 -17.01 5.87 6.68
N GLU A 34 -17.83 6.49 7.54
CA GLU A 34 -19.21 6.91 7.22
C GLU A 34 -19.28 7.98 6.12
N ALA A 35 -18.16 8.63 5.79
CA ALA A 35 -18.04 9.51 4.62
C ALA A 35 -18.11 8.75 3.28
N ASN A 36 -18.22 7.42 3.31
CA ASN A 36 -18.25 6.55 2.14
C ASN A 36 -19.23 7.06 1.05
N PRO A 37 -18.74 7.53 -0.11
CA PRO A 37 -19.58 8.09 -1.16
C PRO A 37 -20.12 7.02 -2.11
N THR A 38 -19.75 5.74 -1.93
CA THR A 38 -20.12 4.68 -2.89
C THR A 38 -21.62 4.45 -2.88
N GLY A 39 -22.30 4.69 -1.75
CA GLY A 39 -23.71 4.34 -1.54
C GLY A 39 -23.94 2.85 -1.28
N ASP A 40 -22.87 2.07 -1.17
CA ASP A 40 -22.88 0.66 -0.79
C ASP A 40 -22.43 0.50 0.68
N PRO A 41 -22.88 -0.56 1.39
CA PRO A 41 -22.54 -0.78 2.79
C PRO A 41 -21.05 -1.06 3.00
N ILE A 42 -20.46 -0.44 4.03
CA ILE A 42 -19.08 -0.75 4.46
C ILE A 42 -19.05 -2.22 4.89
N GLY A 43 -18.14 -3.00 4.30
CA GLY A 43 -18.04 -4.45 4.51
C GLY A 43 -18.95 -5.31 3.62
N GLY A 44 -19.72 -4.68 2.72
CA GLY A 44 -20.61 -5.36 1.79
C GLY A 44 -21.81 -5.97 2.51
N GLY A 45 -22.30 -7.11 2.02
CA GLY A 45 -23.46 -7.80 2.55
C GLY A 45 -24.76 -7.18 2.05
N GLU A 46 -25.78 -7.19 2.91
CA GLU A 46 -27.11 -6.70 2.59
C GLU A 46 -27.07 -5.22 2.17
N GLY A 47 -27.72 -4.90 1.04
CA GLY A 47 -27.70 -3.56 0.45
C GLY A 47 -26.56 -3.32 -0.56
N TYR A 48 -25.58 -4.22 -0.67
CA TYR A 48 -24.56 -4.14 -1.71
C TYR A 48 -25.17 -4.31 -3.10
N ARG A 49 -24.96 -3.35 -4.01
CA ARG A 49 -25.71 -3.29 -5.29
C ARG A 49 -25.08 -4.06 -6.43
N ARG A 50 -23.77 -4.32 -6.41
CA ARG A 50 -23.04 -4.98 -7.51
C ARG A 50 -23.04 -6.50 -7.42
N ILE A 51 -24.11 -7.08 -6.87
CA ILE A 51 -24.30 -8.53 -6.76
C ILE A 51 -24.51 -9.13 -8.14
N VAL A 52 -23.82 -10.24 -8.40
CA VAL A 52 -23.98 -11.02 -9.64
C VAL A 52 -25.15 -11.99 -9.49
N THR A 53 -26.17 -11.87 -10.34
CA THR A 53 -27.42 -12.65 -10.22
C THR A 53 -27.55 -13.78 -11.22
N GLN A 54 -26.67 -13.84 -12.23
CA GLN A 54 -26.65 -14.85 -13.29
C GLN A 54 -25.20 -15.19 -13.63
N GLY A 55 -24.95 -16.41 -14.10
CA GLY A 55 -23.63 -16.80 -14.61
C GLY A 55 -23.70 -17.93 -15.62
N ASP A 56 -22.61 -18.08 -16.39
CA ASP A 56 -22.44 -19.10 -17.43
C ASP A 56 -22.30 -20.51 -16.85
N TYR A 57 -21.73 -20.61 -15.65
CA TYR A 57 -21.59 -21.85 -14.91
C TYR A 57 -22.27 -21.72 -13.54
N SER A 58 -22.91 -22.80 -13.10
CA SER A 58 -23.48 -22.93 -11.77
C SER A 58 -22.88 -24.17 -11.11
N VAL A 59 -22.03 -23.97 -10.10
CA VAL A 59 -21.24 -25.05 -9.48
C VAL A 59 -21.68 -25.32 -8.05
N ARG A 60 -21.62 -26.59 -7.66
CA ARG A 60 -22.07 -27.09 -6.36
C ARG A 60 -21.02 -27.96 -5.67
N THR A 61 -20.03 -28.47 -6.40
CA THR A 61 -18.95 -29.31 -5.85
C THR A 61 -17.56 -28.74 -6.17
N PRO A 62 -16.50 -29.21 -5.49
CA PRO A 62 -15.13 -28.84 -5.82
C PRO A 62 -14.76 -29.18 -7.27
N GLU A 63 -15.16 -30.37 -7.75
CA GLU A 63 -14.86 -30.83 -9.10
C GLU A 63 -15.54 -29.96 -10.16
N GLU A 64 -16.82 -29.61 -9.93
CA GLU A 64 -17.56 -28.69 -10.80
C GLU A 64 -16.93 -27.30 -10.81
N LEU A 65 -16.50 -26.78 -9.65
CA LEU A 65 -15.81 -25.49 -9.54
C LEU A 65 -14.51 -25.50 -10.36
N LEU A 66 -13.67 -26.51 -10.19
CA LEU A 66 -12.40 -26.63 -10.89
C LEU A 66 -12.59 -26.80 -12.40
N ALA A 67 -13.55 -27.65 -12.80
CA ALA A 67 -13.88 -27.86 -14.20
C ALA A 67 -14.43 -26.58 -14.86
N ALA A 68 -15.32 -25.85 -14.17
CA ALA A 68 -15.87 -24.59 -14.65
C ALA A 68 -14.79 -23.52 -14.78
N LEU A 69 -13.92 -23.33 -13.77
CA LEU A 69 -12.82 -22.39 -13.83
C LEU A 69 -11.82 -22.75 -14.95
N ASN A 70 -11.59 -24.03 -15.22
CA ASN A 70 -10.72 -24.44 -16.33
C ASN A 70 -11.35 -24.21 -17.71
N ALA A 71 -12.67 -24.26 -17.81
CA ALA A 71 -13.40 -24.08 -19.08
C ALA A 71 -13.79 -22.62 -19.37
N ALA A 72 -13.96 -21.80 -18.32
CA ALA A 72 -14.46 -20.43 -18.42
C ALA A 72 -13.50 -19.54 -19.21
N LYS A 73 -14.10 -18.69 -20.04
CA LYS A 73 -13.42 -17.72 -20.91
C LYS A 73 -13.53 -16.31 -20.33
N PRO A 74 -12.67 -15.38 -20.76
CA PRO A 74 -12.79 -13.98 -20.37
C PRO A 74 -14.21 -13.44 -20.60
N GLY A 75 -14.75 -12.74 -19.60
CA GLY A 75 -16.13 -12.22 -19.59
C GLY A 75 -17.17 -13.16 -18.98
N GLN A 76 -16.83 -14.43 -18.75
CA GLN A 76 -17.77 -15.40 -18.18
C GLN A 76 -17.77 -15.42 -16.65
N VAL A 77 -18.88 -15.87 -16.08
CA VAL A 77 -19.13 -15.94 -14.64
C VAL A 77 -19.32 -17.39 -14.20
N VAL A 78 -18.57 -17.78 -13.16
CA VAL A 78 -18.78 -19.03 -12.41
C VAL A 78 -19.50 -18.69 -11.11
N CYS A 79 -20.79 -19.05 -11.03
CA CYS A 79 -21.61 -18.86 -9.84
C CYS A 79 -21.54 -20.09 -8.93
N VAL A 80 -21.22 -19.90 -7.65
CA VAL A 80 -21.29 -20.94 -6.64
C VAL A 80 -22.71 -21.02 -6.09
N ALA A 81 -23.41 -22.11 -6.42
CA ALA A 81 -24.80 -22.35 -6.06
C ALA A 81 -24.97 -23.27 -4.84
N ALA A 82 -23.90 -23.93 -4.37
CA ALA A 82 -23.91 -24.64 -3.11
C ALA A 82 -23.77 -23.68 -1.93
N GLU A 83 -24.40 -24.00 -0.80
CA GLU A 83 -24.23 -23.23 0.43
C GLU A 83 -22.79 -23.32 0.97
N ARG A 84 -22.14 -24.46 0.77
CA ARG A 84 -20.79 -24.76 1.23
C ARG A 84 -20.05 -25.65 0.24
N ILE A 85 -18.78 -25.38 0.00
CA ILE A 85 -17.85 -26.25 -0.76
C ILE A 85 -16.57 -26.42 0.07
N ASP A 86 -16.21 -27.67 0.33
CA ASP A 86 -14.95 -28.04 0.97
C ASP A 86 -13.86 -28.20 -0.10
N LEU A 87 -12.82 -27.38 -0.03
CA LEU A 87 -11.68 -27.36 -0.93
C LEU A 87 -10.46 -28.06 -0.33
N ALA A 88 -10.66 -28.94 0.66
CA ALA A 88 -9.60 -29.73 1.30
C ALA A 88 -8.62 -30.32 0.28
N GLY A 89 -7.33 -30.05 0.50
CA GLY A 89 -6.24 -30.55 -0.36
C GLY A 89 -5.99 -29.73 -1.63
N HIS A 90 -6.86 -28.80 -2.00
CA HIS A 90 -6.61 -27.88 -3.11
C HIS A 90 -5.79 -26.67 -2.66
N THR A 91 -4.92 -26.18 -3.53
CA THR A 91 -4.13 -24.95 -3.34
C THR A 91 -4.02 -24.22 -4.66
N ASN A 92 -3.81 -22.91 -4.59
CA ASN A 92 -3.60 -22.03 -5.75
C ASN A 92 -4.63 -22.28 -6.87
N ILE A 93 -5.91 -22.45 -6.50
CA ILE A 93 -7.00 -22.60 -7.45
C ILE A 93 -7.00 -21.35 -8.32
N ARG A 94 -6.76 -21.56 -9.61
CA ARG A 94 -6.60 -20.46 -10.56
C ARG A 94 -7.96 -19.93 -10.99
N ILE A 95 -8.17 -18.63 -10.82
CA ILE A 95 -9.27 -17.90 -11.44
C ILE A 95 -8.72 -17.24 -12.71
N PRO A 96 -9.13 -17.70 -13.92
CA PRO A 96 -8.51 -17.27 -15.17
C PRO A 96 -8.71 -15.78 -15.47
N PRO A 97 -7.93 -15.22 -16.41
CA PRO A 97 -8.07 -13.83 -16.80
C PRO A 97 -9.49 -13.50 -17.27
N GLY A 98 -10.03 -12.37 -16.81
CA GLY A 98 -11.36 -11.89 -17.18
C GLY A 98 -12.54 -12.72 -16.64
N VAL A 99 -12.31 -13.74 -15.81
CA VAL A 99 -13.39 -14.58 -15.25
C VAL A 99 -13.85 -14.01 -13.91
N THR A 100 -15.17 -14.02 -13.68
CA THR A 100 -15.75 -13.70 -12.36
C THR A 100 -16.12 -14.97 -11.61
N LEU A 101 -15.59 -15.16 -10.40
CA LEU A 101 -16.10 -16.13 -9.43
C LEU A 101 -17.06 -15.42 -8.48
N ALA A 102 -18.32 -15.85 -8.47
CA ALA A 102 -19.39 -15.14 -7.76
C ALA A 102 -20.20 -16.04 -6.82
N GLY A 103 -20.57 -15.51 -5.66
CA GLY A 103 -21.65 -16.02 -4.83
C GLY A 103 -22.85 -15.08 -4.79
N ASN A 104 -23.62 -15.13 -3.71
CA ASN A 104 -24.83 -14.34 -3.51
C ASN A 104 -24.88 -13.61 -2.16
N ARG A 105 -23.75 -13.43 -1.45
CA ARG A 105 -23.69 -12.64 -0.21
C ARG A 105 -24.36 -11.27 -0.40
N GLY A 106 -25.31 -10.94 0.47
CA GLY A 106 -26.12 -9.72 0.44
C GLY A 106 -27.43 -9.82 -0.33
N LYS A 107 -27.63 -10.83 -1.19
CA LYS A 107 -28.86 -10.96 -1.98
C LYS A 107 -30.01 -11.42 -1.08
N GLY A 108 -30.97 -10.55 -0.81
CA GLY A 108 -32.10 -10.85 0.08
C GLY A 108 -31.63 -11.32 1.47
N GLY A 109 -30.58 -10.70 2.01
CA GLY A 109 -29.98 -11.08 3.30
C GLY A 109 -29.14 -12.36 3.27
N SER A 110 -28.89 -12.95 2.10
CA SER A 110 -28.07 -14.18 2.02
C SER A 110 -26.66 -13.97 2.58
N PRO A 111 -26.13 -14.90 3.39
CA PRO A 111 -24.75 -14.82 3.88
C PRO A 111 -23.71 -15.12 2.78
N GLY A 112 -24.13 -15.66 1.63
CA GLY A 112 -23.23 -16.13 0.59
C GLY A 112 -22.74 -17.57 0.80
N PRO A 113 -22.27 -18.23 -0.27
CA PRO A 113 -21.71 -19.56 -0.21
C PRO A 113 -20.36 -19.54 0.52
N LEU A 114 -20.10 -20.56 1.33
CA LEU A 114 -18.83 -20.74 2.03
C LEU A 114 -17.91 -21.68 1.27
N LEU A 115 -16.76 -21.18 0.83
CA LEU A 115 -15.67 -21.98 0.28
C LEU A 115 -14.59 -22.06 1.35
N PHE A 116 -14.35 -23.25 1.87
CA PHE A 116 -13.43 -23.45 3.00
C PHE A 116 -12.40 -24.52 2.70
N ASN A 117 -11.24 -24.47 3.36
CA ASN A 117 -10.21 -25.48 3.23
C ASN A 117 -9.55 -25.73 4.59
N ASP A 118 -9.88 -26.87 5.22
CA ASP A 118 -9.39 -27.24 6.56
C ASP A 118 -8.06 -28.02 6.52
N ARG A 119 -7.51 -28.29 5.33
CA ARG A 119 -6.32 -29.14 5.13
C ARG A 119 -5.30 -28.52 4.18
N MET A 120 -5.17 -27.19 4.19
CA MET A 120 -4.25 -26.51 3.30
C MET A 120 -2.80 -26.70 3.78
N PRO A 121 -1.88 -27.20 2.92
CA PRO A 121 -0.47 -27.28 3.27
C PRO A 121 0.11 -25.91 3.61
N SER A 122 0.96 -25.84 4.63
CA SER A 122 1.64 -24.60 5.03
C SER A 122 2.31 -23.89 3.85
N ARG A 123 2.32 -22.55 3.88
CA ARG A 123 2.95 -21.64 2.89
C ARG A 123 2.30 -21.64 1.50
N HIS A 124 1.03 -22.04 1.40
CA HIS A 124 0.27 -21.99 0.16
C HIS A 124 -0.85 -20.93 0.19
N GLY A 125 -1.33 -20.53 -0.99
CA GLY A 125 -2.55 -19.75 -1.16
C GLY A 125 -3.74 -20.63 -1.52
N LEU A 126 -4.96 -20.18 -1.24
CA LEU A 126 -6.18 -20.86 -1.69
C LEU A 126 -6.47 -20.52 -3.16
N PHE A 127 -6.53 -19.23 -3.50
CA PHE A 127 -6.81 -18.75 -4.85
C PHE A 127 -5.64 -17.95 -5.43
N GLN A 128 -5.35 -18.21 -6.70
CA GLN A 128 -4.51 -17.35 -7.54
C GLN A 128 -5.40 -16.67 -8.59
N VAL A 129 -5.49 -15.35 -8.51
CA VAL A 129 -6.43 -14.55 -9.31
C VAL A 129 -5.68 -13.79 -10.39
N GLU A 130 -6.05 -14.07 -11.64
CA GLU A 130 -5.36 -13.55 -12.83
C GLU A 130 -5.95 -12.23 -13.32
N ALA A 131 -5.39 -11.68 -14.40
CA ALA A 131 -5.70 -10.30 -14.81
C ALA A 131 -7.18 -10.12 -15.17
N ASP A 132 -7.75 -8.96 -14.84
CA ASP A 132 -9.15 -8.60 -15.14
C ASP A 132 -10.21 -9.52 -14.49
N ALA A 133 -9.80 -10.42 -13.59
CA ALA A 133 -10.70 -11.32 -12.88
C ALA A 133 -11.34 -10.65 -11.66
N ARG A 134 -12.51 -11.16 -11.26
CA ARG A 134 -13.27 -10.67 -10.11
C ARG A 134 -13.66 -11.80 -9.18
N VAL A 135 -13.53 -11.58 -7.87
CA VAL A 135 -14.01 -12.50 -6.82
C VAL A 135 -15.02 -11.76 -5.96
N THR A 136 -16.27 -12.22 -5.95
CA THR A 136 -17.35 -11.46 -5.32
C THR A 136 -18.40 -12.27 -4.58
N ALA A 137 -18.93 -11.71 -3.49
CA ALA A 137 -20.11 -12.20 -2.80
C ALA A 137 -19.97 -13.62 -2.20
N LEU A 138 -18.76 -13.99 -1.76
CA LEU A 138 -18.41 -15.30 -1.18
C LEU A 138 -18.04 -15.16 0.30
N ARG A 139 -18.11 -16.26 1.05
CA ARG A 139 -17.38 -16.43 2.31
C ARG A 139 -16.20 -17.37 2.06
N LEU A 140 -14.99 -16.95 2.39
CA LEU A 140 -13.75 -17.66 2.11
C LEU A 140 -13.02 -17.92 3.43
N LYS A 141 -12.87 -19.20 3.80
CA LYS A 141 -12.34 -19.59 5.11
C LYS A 141 -11.13 -20.53 5.00
N GLY A 142 -10.04 -20.17 5.66
CA GLY A 142 -8.85 -21.03 5.78
C GLY A 142 -8.93 -22.00 6.97
N SER A 143 -7.90 -22.83 7.12
CA SER A 143 -7.82 -23.88 8.15
C SER A 143 -7.32 -23.40 9.52
N ASP A 144 -6.96 -22.13 9.67
CA ASP A 144 -6.47 -21.63 10.96
C ASP A 144 -7.64 -21.37 11.93
N VAL A 145 -7.37 -21.50 13.22
CA VAL A 145 -8.38 -21.21 14.25
C VAL A 145 -8.57 -19.70 14.35
N ASP A 146 -9.61 -19.28 15.07
CA ASP A 146 -9.84 -17.88 15.36
C ASP A 146 -8.61 -17.30 16.09
N VAL A 147 -8.31 -16.04 15.81
CA VAL A 147 -7.08 -15.42 16.30
C VAL A 147 -7.01 -15.48 17.83
N ALA A 148 -8.13 -15.22 18.50
CA ALA A 148 -8.22 -15.22 19.96
C ALA A 148 -7.95 -16.59 20.60
N GLU A 149 -8.16 -17.68 19.85
CA GLU A 149 -7.98 -19.06 20.28
C GLU A 149 -6.59 -19.62 19.98
N THR A 150 -5.80 -18.92 19.16
CA THR A 150 -4.48 -19.39 18.76
C THR A 150 -3.47 -19.30 19.90
N ASP A 151 -2.71 -20.36 20.10
CA ASP A 151 -1.51 -20.37 20.93
C ASP A 151 -0.26 -20.51 20.05
N TYR A 152 0.46 -19.41 19.88
CA TYR A 152 1.66 -19.34 19.06
C TYR A 152 2.90 -19.95 19.68
N GLU A 153 2.88 -20.27 20.97
CA GLU A 153 3.96 -21.01 21.62
C GLU A 153 3.81 -22.52 21.33
N ALA A 154 2.58 -22.99 21.14
CA ALA A 154 2.26 -24.40 20.91
C ALA A 154 2.05 -24.78 19.43
N LYS A 155 1.66 -23.82 18.57
CA LYS A 155 1.29 -24.10 17.17
C LYS A 155 2.28 -23.48 16.19
N GLU A 156 2.70 -24.27 15.20
CA GLU A 156 3.51 -23.76 14.09
C GLU A 156 2.70 -22.78 13.21
N ARG A 157 3.39 -21.74 12.74
CA ARG A 157 2.85 -20.76 11.80
C ARG A 157 2.67 -21.39 10.42
N THR A 158 1.42 -21.47 9.96
CA THR A 158 1.07 -22.11 8.68
C THR A 158 1.38 -21.24 7.46
N TYR A 159 1.47 -19.91 7.60
CA TYR A 159 1.69 -18.95 6.50
C TYR A 159 0.69 -19.03 5.34
N LEU A 160 -0.55 -19.42 5.62
CA LEU A 160 -1.61 -19.55 4.62
C LEU A 160 -2.13 -18.21 4.10
N LYS A 161 -2.49 -18.15 2.83
CA LYS A 161 -3.08 -16.97 2.17
C LYS A 161 -4.43 -17.31 1.54
N CYS A 162 -5.41 -16.40 1.57
CA CYS A 162 -6.67 -16.62 0.86
C CYS A 162 -6.51 -16.35 -0.63
N ILE A 163 -6.37 -15.08 -0.99
CA ILE A 163 -6.30 -14.61 -2.38
C ILE A 163 -4.91 -14.06 -2.65
N THR A 164 -4.25 -14.56 -3.70
CA THR A 164 -3.12 -13.87 -4.33
C THR A 164 -3.62 -13.20 -5.61
N ALA A 165 -3.66 -11.87 -5.61
CA ALA A 165 -3.98 -11.08 -6.81
C ALA A 165 -2.72 -11.00 -7.69
N ALA A 166 -2.55 -12.00 -8.54
CA ALA A 166 -1.36 -12.20 -9.37
C ALA A 166 -1.40 -11.40 -10.68
N GLY A 167 -2.61 -11.15 -11.21
CA GLY A 167 -2.82 -10.36 -12.42
C GLY A 167 -3.21 -8.92 -12.14
N ALA A 168 -3.10 -8.07 -13.16
CA ALA A 168 -3.52 -6.67 -13.07
C ALA A 168 -5.04 -6.53 -13.11
N ASN A 169 -5.60 -5.39 -12.66
CA ASN A 169 -7.04 -5.10 -12.74
C ASN A 169 -7.94 -6.09 -11.96
N VAL A 170 -7.38 -6.77 -10.95
CA VAL A 170 -8.13 -7.71 -10.11
C VAL A 170 -9.09 -6.96 -9.18
N GLU A 171 -10.30 -7.49 -9.04
CA GLU A 171 -11.31 -6.96 -8.14
C GLU A 171 -11.73 -8.02 -7.11
N VAL A 172 -11.67 -7.67 -5.82
CA VAL A 172 -12.15 -8.50 -4.71
C VAL A 172 -13.17 -7.69 -3.92
N ASP A 173 -14.44 -8.08 -3.98
CA ASP A 173 -15.50 -7.28 -3.39
C ASP A 173 -16.64 -8.07 -2.75
N ASN A 174 -17.29 -7.49 -1.74
CA ASN A 174 -18.44 -8.11 -1.08
C ASN A 174 -18.16 -9.53 -0.51
N CYS A 175 -16.90 -9.86 -0.22
CA CYS A 175 -16.52 -11.13 0.38
C CYS A 175 -16.39 -11.03 1.90
N GLU A 176 -16.60 -12.16 2.58
CA GLU A 176 -16.12 -12.41 3.93
C GLU A 176 -14.85 -13.27 3.82
N ILE A 177 -13.74 -12.86 4.43
CA ILE A 177 -12.46 -13.57 4.36
C ILE A 177 -11.95 -13.80 5.76
N SER A 178 -11.72 -15.06 6.13
CA SER A 178 -11.34 -15.42 7.50
C SER A 178 -10.40 -16.61 7.64
N ASN A 179 -9.76 -16.72 8.80
CA ASN A 179 -9.04 -17.92 9.25
C ASN A 179 -7.82 -18.28 8.39
N PHE A 180 -7.06 -17.27 7.96
CA PHE A 180 -5.77 -17.45 7.29
C PHE A 180 -4.65 -16.90 8.17
N HIS A 181 -3.59 -17.68 8.40
CA HIS A 181 -2.47 -17.19 9.21
C HIS A 181 -1.78 -15.95 8.61
N HIS A 182 -1.41 -15.96 7.32
CA HIS A 182 -0.60 -14.89 6.75
C HIS A 182 -1.44 -13.74 6.19
N SER A 183 -2.32 -14.00 5.22
CA SER A 183 -3.03 -12.91 4.55
C SER A 183 -4.40 -13.26 3.99
N GLY A 184 -5.31 -12.28 4.04
CA GLY A 184 -6.58 -12.34 3.33
C GLY A 184 -6.34 -12.09 1.84
N VAL A 185 -5.88 -10.88 1.48
CA VAL A 185 -5.54 -10.55 0.10
C VAL A 185 -4.08 -10.13 -0.01
N ASP A 186 -3.30 -10.85 -0.81
CA ASP A 186 -1.90 -10.56 -1.15
C ASP A 186 -1.82 -9.96 -2.56
N VAL A 187 -1.56 -8.67 -2.65
CA VAL A 187 -1.49 -7.91 -3.91
C VAL A 187 -0.10 -8.07 -4.53
N GLN A 188 -0.06 -8.62 -5.74
CA GLN A 188 1.18 -8.95 -6.44
C GLN A 188 1.21 -8.41 -7.88
N SER A 189 0.35 -7.42 -8.17
CA SER A 189 0.23 -6.77 -9.47
C SER A 189 -0.42 -5.38 -9.32
N LYS A 190 -0.69 -4.72 -10.45
CA LYS A 190 -1.19 -3.33 -10.50
C LYS A 190 -2.71 -3.22 -10.65
N ASN A 191 -3.27 -2.09 -10.25
CA ASN A 191 -4.71 -1.78 -10.39
C ASN A 191 -5.61 -2.80 -9.69
N VAL A 192 -5.24 -3.21 -8.47
CA VAL A 192 -6.05 -4.14 -7.67
C VAL A 192 -7.00 -3.35 -6.77
N ARG A 193 -8.27 -3.76 -6.76
CA ARG A 193 -9.33 -3.13 -5.98
C ARG A 193 -9.88 -4.13 -4.96
N ILE A 194 -9.77 -3.80 -3.68
CA ILE A 194 -10.26 -4.60 -2.56
C ILE A 194 -11.30 -3.75 -1.85
N HIS A 195 -12.59 -4.04 -2.04
CA HIS A 195 -13.62 -3.16 -1.50
C HIS A 195 -14.89 -3.82 -0.98
N HIS A 196 -15.49 -3.21 0.04
CA HIS A 196 -16.74 -3.69 0.63
C HIS A 196 -16.63 -5.15 1.12
N ASN A 197 -15.47 -5.55 1.64
CA ASN A 197 -15.26 -6.87 2.22
C ASN A 197 -15.30 -6.81 3.76
N LEU A 198 -15.71 -7.91 4.38
CA LEU A 198 -15.48 -8.18 5.79
C LEU A 198 -14.25 -9.09 5.89
N ILE A 199 -13.16 -8.61 6.49
CA ILE A 199 -11.94 -9.40 6.69
C ILE A 199 -11.65 -9.49 8.19
N HIS A 200 -11.61 -10.70 8.73
CA HIS A 200 -11.43 -10.95 10.16
C HIS A 200 -10.71 -12.27 10.38
N ASP A 201 -10.19 -12.53 11.58
CA ASP A 201 -9.46 -13.76 11.90
C ASP A 201 -8.33 -14.11 10.90
N VAL A 202 -7.76 -13.09 10.26
CA VAL A 202 -6.51 -13.20 9.52
C VAL A 202 -5.40 -12.77 10.46
N HIS A 203 -4.48 -13.69 10.78
CA HIS A 203 -3.66 -13.50 11.97
C HIS A 203 -2.59 -12.42 11.80
N ALA A 204 -1.91 -12.38 10.66
CA ALA A 204 -0.86 -11.41 10.39
C ALA A 204 -1.36 -10.18 9.62
N TYR A 205 -1.74 -10.34 8.35
CA TYR A 205 -1.98 -9.24 7.42
C TYR A 205 -3.27 -9.43 6.60
N PRO A 206 -4.45 -8.98 7.07
CA PRO A 206 -5.68 -8.97 6.26
C PRO A 206 -5.47 -8.52 4.81
N VAL A 207 -4.68 -7.46 4.59
CA VAL A 207 -4.22 -7.02 3.26
C VAL A 207 -2.70 -6.87 3.22
N VAL A 208 -2.07 -7.35 2.15
CA VAL A 208 -0.63 -7.17 1.86
C VAL A 208 -0.45 -6.43 0.53
N VAL A 209 0.41 -5.42 0.54
CA VAL A 209 0.89 -4.70 -0.66
C VAL A 209 2.29 -5.23 -0.99
N GLY A 210 2.34 -6.22 -1.88
CA GLY A 210 3.55 -6.91 -2.29
C GLY A 210 4.53 -6.04 -3.09
N SER A 211 5.70 -6.58 -3.41
CA SER A 211 6.75 -5.83 -4.15
C SER A 211 6.37 -5.52 -5.61
N ARG A 212 5.36 -6.20 -6.13
CA ARG A 212 4.80 -5.98 -7.49
C ARG A 212 3.46 -5.24 -7.47
N ALA A 213 3.03 -4.76 -6.30
CA ALA A 213 1.75 -4.06 -6.12
C ALA A 213 1.82 -2.63 -6.68
N GLY A 214 1.89 -2.52 -8.01
CA GLY A 214 1.94 -1.24 -8.71
C GLY A 214 0.67 -0.42 -8.46
N LEU A 215 0.82 0.90 -8.42
CA LEU A 215 -0.32 1.80 -8.28
C LEU A 215 -1.23 1.78 -9.53
N PRO A 216 -2.55 2.02 -9.37
CA PRO A 216 -3.24 2.17 -8.10
C PRO A 216 -3.45 0.82 -7.40
N THR A 217 -3.42 0.80 -6.07
CA THR A 217 -3.91 -0.32 -5.26
C THR A 217 -4.91 0.27 -4.27
N LEU A 218 -6.19 -0.05 -4.44
CA LEU A 218 -7.30 0.58 -3.71
C LEU A 218 -7.87 -0.38 -2.66
N ILE A 219 -7.94 0.09 -1.42
CA ILE A 219 -8.57 -0.59 -0.30
C ILE A 219 -9.71 0.31 0.18
N GLU A 220 -10.95 -0.01 -0.19
CA GLU A 220 -12.09 0.89 -0.04
C GLU A 220 -13.28 0.27 0.71
N ALA A 221 -13.84 1.00 1.69
CA ALA A 221 -15.10 0.62 2.33
C ALA A 221 -15.14 -0.81 2.91
N ASN A 222 -13.99 -1.35 3.34
CA ASN A 222 -13.92 -2.66 3.99
C ASN A 222 -14.16 -2.51 5.50
N ILE A 223 -14.66 -3.57 6.13
CA ILE A 223 -14.51 -3.78 7.57
C ILE A 223 -13.32 -4.71 7.76
N ILE A 224 -12.26 -4.22 8.40
CA ILE A 224 -11.06 -5.01 8.67
C ILE A 224 -10.87 -5.13 10.17
N ARG A 225 -11.06 -6.34 10.68
CA ARG A 225 -10.78 -6.75 12.05
C ARG A 225 -9.38 -7.36 12.10
N TRP A 226 -8.52 -6.85 12.97
CA TRP A 226 -7.09 -7.17 12.95
C TRP A 226 -6.50 -7.25 14.36
N VAL A 227 -5.41 -8.02 14.50
CA VAL A 227 -4.61 -8.06 15.76
C VAL A 227 -3.15 -7.68 15.56
N TRP A 228 -2.53 -8.06 14.45
CA TRP A 228 -1.13 -7.76 14.16
C TRP A 228 -1.03 -6.53 13.27
N THR A 229 -1.42 -6.58 12.00
CA THR A 229 -1.44 -5.38 11.15
C THR A 229 -2.51 -5.48 10.09
N ALA A 230 -3.48 -4.57 10.06
CA ALA A 230 -4.59 -4.61 9.09
C ALA A 230 -4.12 -4.59 7.63
N LEU A 231 -3.15 -3.72 7.34
CA LEU A 231 -2.57 -3.56 6.00
C LEU A 231 -1.08 -3.32 6.14
N ASN A 232 -0.26 -4.10 5.43
CA ASN A 232 1.18 -3.89 5.41
C ASN A 232 1.76 -3.97 3.99
N GLY A 233 2.69 -3.07 3.67
CA GLY A 233 3.42 -3.08 2.40
C GLY A 233 4.91 -3.43 2.54
N THR A 234 5.49 -3.93 1.46
CA THR A 234 6.93 -4.32 1.41
C THR A 234 7.89 -3.13 1.37
N GLY A 235 7.40 -1.95 1.00
CA GLY A 235 8.19 -0.74 0.80
C GLY A 235 8.78 -0.58 -0.60
N ALA A 236 8.57 -1.55 -1.50
CA ALA A 236 9.21 -1.56 -2.82
C ALA A 236 8.88 -0.29 -3.63
N PRO A 237 9.89 0.30 -4.30
CA PRO A 237 9.67 1.36 -5.30
C PRO A 237 8.65 0.97 -6.37
N GLY A 238 7.85 1.92 -6.83
CA GLY A 238 6.77 1.69 -7.80
C GLY A 238 5.47 1.17 -7.19
N THR A 239 5.47 0.90 -5.88
CA THR A 239 4.29 0.40 -5.15
C THR A 239 3.66 1.49 -4.30
N GLY A 240 2.49 1.19 -3.74
CA GLY A 240 1.77 2.08 -2.86
C GLY A 240 0.35 1.63 -2.66
N TYR A 241 -0.45 2.40 -1.93
CA TYR A 241 -1.88 2.14 -1.78
C TYR A 241 -2.67 3.40 -1.44
N GLU A 242 -3.96 3.35 -1.77
CA GLU A 242 -4.98 4.25 -1.25
C GLU A 242 -5.93 3.44 -0.37
N ALA A 243 -5.93 3.73 0.93
CA ALA A 243 -6.83 3.16 1.91
C ALA A 243 -7.89 4.22 2.27
N ARG A 244 -9.14 3.97 1.90
CA ARG A 244 -10.22 4.92 2.15
C ARG A 244 -11.54 4.32 2.59
N TYR A 245 -12.29 5.07 3.39
CA TYR A 245 -13.63 4.69 3.85
C TYR A 245 -13.69 3.36 4.63
N ASN A 246 -12.55 2.83 5.08
CA ASN A 246 -12.53 1.55 5.79
C ASN A 246 -12.85 1.76 7.27
N LEU A 247 -13.57 0.79 7.84
CA LEU A 247 -13.70 0.62 9.28
C LEU A 247 -12.64 -0.37 9.76
N ILE A 248 -11.66 0.13 10.52
CA ILE A 248 -10.49 -0.64 10.95
C ILE A 248 -10.59 -0.89 12.46
N ILE A 249 -10.78 -2.15 12.85
CA ILE A 249 -11.11 -2.54 14.22
C ILE A 249 -9.99 -3.42 14.79
N CYS A 250 -9.28 -2.93 15.80
CA CYS A 250 -8.29 -3.71 16.53
C CYS A 250 -9.02 -4.67 17.48
N GLU A 251 -8.80 -5.96 17.30
CA GLU A 251 -9.32 -6.99 18.17
C GLU A 251 -8.34 -7.37 19.28
N LYS A 252 -8.83 -8.13 20.26
CA LYS A 252 -8.00 -8.60 21.36
C LYS A 252 -6.93 -9.56 20.81
N PRO A 253 -5.63 -9.36 21.12
CA PRO A 253 -4.60 -10.30 20.70
C PRO A 253 -4.78 -11.67 21.38
N PRO A 254 -4.24 -12.75 20.80
CA PRO A 254 -4.21 -14.07 21.45
C PRO A 254 -3.53 -14.00 22.81
N LYS A 255 -3.95 -14.88 23.73
CA LYS A 255 -3.36 -14.97 25.09
C LYS A 255 -1.84 -15.13 25.05
N SER A 256 -1.31 -15.87 24.07
CA SER A 256 0.13 -16.13 23.91
C SER A 256 0.96 -14.87 23.65
N TRP A 257 0.37 -13.75 23.20
CA TRP A 257 1.11 -12.49 22.98
C TRP A 257 1.10 -11.55 24.19
N GLY A 258 0.27 -11.85 25.19
CA GLY A 258 0.10 -11.04 26.39
C GLY A 258 -0.70 -9.76 26.19
N GLU A 259 -1.30 -9.26 27.27
CA GLU A 259 -2.21 -8.10 27.26
C GLU A 259 -1.54 -6.75 26.97
N ALA A 260 -0.21 -6.70 27.00
CA ALA A 260 0.58 -5.51 26.71
C ALA A 260 0.99 -5.38 25.24
N PHE A 261 0.64 -6.36 24.39
CA PHE A 261 0.99 -6.33 22.97
C PHE A 261 0.40 -5.10 22.26
N LYS A 262 1.22 -4.44 21.44
CA LYS A 262 0.85 -3.31 20.61
C LYS A 262 1.33 -3.52 19.20
N SER A 263 0.50 -3.17 18.23
CA SER A 263 0.92 -3.11 16.83
C SER A 263 0.27 -1.92 16.12
N HIS A 264 -0.04 -2.01 14.83
CA HIS A 264 -0.43 -0.87 14.01
C HIS A 264 -1.42 -1.30 12.93
N ALA A 265 -2.42 -0.46 12.61
CA ALA A 265 -3.39 -0.75 11.55
C ALA A 265 -2.74 -0.68 10.16
N PHE A 266 -2.24 0.50 9.78
CA PHE A 266 -1.60 0.75 8.49
C PHE A 266 -0.08 0.75 8.63
N GLY A 267 0.57 -0.14 7.89
CA GLY A 267 2.01 -0.37 7.91
C GLY A 267 2.67 -0.27 6.54
N MET A 268 3.93 0.16 6.54
CA MET A 268 4.81 0.03 5.39
C MET A 268 6.22 -0.26 5.89
N HIS A 269 6.81 -1.33 5.37
CA HIS A 269 8.19 -1.70 5.66
C HIS A 269 9.19 -0.86 4.88
N LEU A 270 10.44 -0.93 5.34
CA LEU A 270 11.59 -0.48 4.58
C LEU A 270 11.84 -1.44 3.42
N PHE A 271 12.08 -0.90 2.23
CA PHE A 271 12.61 -1.69 1.13
C PHE A 271 14.07 -2.06 1.39
N ARG A 272 14.26 -3.25 1.96
CA ARG A 272 15.59 -3.73 2.39
C ARG A 272 16.66 -3.73 1.28
N PRO A 273 16.35 -4.06 0.00
CA PRO A 273 17.37 -4.08 -1.04
C PRO A 273 18.03 -2.72 -1.31
N ALA A 274 17.34 -1.61 -1.03
CA ALA A 274 17.87 -0.26 -1.23
C ALA A 274 18.51 0.34 0.04
N GLN A 275 18.77 -0.46 1.08
CA GLN A 275 19.52 0.05 2.24
C GLN A 275 20.84 0.70 1.77
N PRO A 276 21.38 1.68 2.52
CA PRO A 276 20.89 2.26 3.76
C PRO A 276 19.77 3.27 3.52
N LEU A 277 19.39 3.53 2.25
CA LEU A 277 18.24 4.37 1.96
C LEU A 277 17.02 3.76 2.62
N ARG A 278 16.20 4.62 3.21
CA ARG A 278 15.02 4.21 3.96
C ARG A 278 13.78 4.34 3.09
N ILE A 279 13.74 3.67 1.95
CA ILE A 279 12.59 3.79 1.02
C ILE A 279 11.37 3.05 1.59
N ALA A 280 10.20 3.69 1.50
CA ALA A 280 8.91 3.12 1.90
C ALA A 280 7.84 3.41 0.83
N SER A 281 7.96 2.76 -0.32
CA SER A 281 7.08 2.86 -1.49
C SER A 281 7.10 4.23 -2.19
N ASP A 282 6.22 4.43 -3.18
CA ASP A 282 6.07 5.72 -3.87
C ASP A 282 5.02 6.57 -3.18
N GLN A 283 3.80 6.02 -3.08
CA GLN A 283 2.62 6.73 -2.61
C GLN A 283 1.85 5.95 -1.55
N ILE A 284 1.50 6.61 -0.46
CA ILE A 284 0.64 6.05 0.59
C ILE A 284 -0.45 7.06 0.90
N LEU A 285 -1.69 6.78 0.52
CA LEU A 285 -2.83 7.63 0.80
C LEU A 285 -3.72 6.94 1.84
N ILE A 286 -3.97 7.60 2.97
CA ILE A 286 -4.79 7.08 4.05
C ILE A 286 -5.81 8.15 4.39
N HIS A 287 -7.05 7.99 3.94
CA HIS A 287 -8.05 9.02 4.20
C HIS A 287 -9.47 8.54 4.42
N HIS A 288 -10.23 9.29 5.19
CA HIS A 288 -11.64 8.98 5.48
C HIS A 288 -11.83 7.57 6.07
N ASN A 289 -10.86 7.03 6.81
CA ASN A 289 -11.03 5.77 7.54
C ASN A 289 -11.46 6.06 8.98
N THR A 290 -12.24 5.15 9.57
CA THR A 290 -12.49 5.12 11.01
C THR A 290 -11.59 4.06 11.64
N LEU A 291 -10.78 4.45 12.62
CA LEU A 291 -9.82 3.57 13.28
C LEU A 291 -10.15 3.39 14.77
N GLU A 292 -10.58 2.18 15.13
CA GLU A 292 -10.80 1.71 16.49
C GLU A 292 -9.57 0.91 16.94
N MET A 293 -8.56 1.60 17.48
CA MET A 293 -7.19 1.05 17.60
C MET A 293 -6.88 0.42 18.96
N GLY A 294 -7.78 0.55 19.94
CA GLY A 294 -7.49 0.17 21.32
C GLY A 294 -6.20 0.84 21.84
N ARG A 295 -5.18 0.03 22.20
CA ARG A 295 -3.86 0.52 22.68
C ARG A 295 -2.77 0.53 21.58
N SER A 296 -3.13 0.16 20.36
CA SER A 296 -2.24 0.08 19.20
C SER A 296 -2.17 1.41 18.43
N PHE A 297 -1.26 1.48 17.46
CA PHE A 297 -1.08 2.64 16.59
C PHE A 297 -2.03 2.57 15.37
N GLY A 298 -2.35 3.71 14.78
CA GLY A 298 -3.12 3.79 13.54
C GLY A 298 -2.22 3.62 12.33
N VAL A 299 -1.19 4.45 12.24
CA VAL A 299 -0.27 4.47 11.12
C VAL A 299 1.17 4.35 11.62
N ARG A 300 1.93 3.39 11.09
CA ARG A 300 3.35 3.23 11.38
C ARG A 300 4.14 2.88 10.12
N ILE A 301 4.85 3.86 9.58
CA ILE A 301 5.62 3.74 8.34
C ILE A 301 7.11 3.84 8.66
N ARG A 302 7.91 2.92 8.13
CA ARG A 302 9.30 2.74 8.57
C ARG A 302 10.33 3.52 7.75
N GLY A 303 9.94 4.17 6.66
CA GLY A 303 10.83 4.92 5.77
C GLY A 303 10.12 6.10 5.07
N VAL A 304 10.84 6.72 4.15
CA VAL A 304 10.42 7.87 3.34
C VAL A 304 9.79 7.36 2.02
N PRO A 305 8.51 7.66 1.75
CA PRO A 305 7.93 7.46 0.42
C PRO A 305 8.67 8.32 -0.61
N ARG A 306 8.88 7.78 -1.83
CA ARG A 306 9.57 8.54 -2.89
C ARG A 306 8.76 9.76 -3.35
N GLU A 307 7.43 9.69 -3.24
CA GLU A 307 6.53 10.77 -3.63
C GLU A 307 5.82 11.37 -2.43
N ILE A 308 4.90 10.65 -1.80
CA ILE A 308 4.10 11.20 -0.71
C ILE A 308 3.47 10.12 0.17
N MET A 309 3.38 10.42 1.46
CA MET A 309 2.40 9.83 2.36
C MET A 309 1.44 10.92 2.81
N ASP A 310 0.17 10.76 2.45
CA ASP A 310 -0.87 11.73 2.76
C ASP A 310 -1.93 11.08 3.67
N ILE A 311 -2.10 11.63 4.86
CA ILE A 311 -2.97 11.11 5.91
C ILE A 311 -3.96 12.19 6.32
N HIS A 312 -5.20 12.10 5.85
CA HIS A 312 -6.20 13.13 6.09
C HIS A 312 -7.63 12.64 6.21
N SER A 313 -8.51 13.45 6.79
CA SER A 313 -9.94 13.17 6.92
C SER A 313 -10.29 11.87 7.68
N ASN A 314 -9.32 11.25 8.37
CA ASN A 314 -9.57 10.04 9.16
C ASN A 314 -10.16 10.41 10.52
N TRP A 315 -10.88 9.45 11.10
CA TRP A 315 -11.29 9.49 12.49
C TRP A 315 -10.50 8.44 13.28
N PHE A 316 -9.63 8.92 14.18
CA PHE A 316 -8.92 8.08 15.14
C PHE A 316 -9.67 8.10 16.47
N GLN A 317 -9.98 6.91 17.01
CA GLN A 317 -10.65 6.81 18.31
C GLN A 317 -9.75 7.27 19.48
N ASP A 318 -8.42 7.18 19.33
CA ASP A 318 -7.45 7.71 20.30
C ASP A 318 -7.49 9.25 20.30
N GLU A 319 -7.50 9.84 21.49
CA GLU A 319 -7.49 11.30 21.67
C GLU A 319 -6.10 11.91 21.47
N ASP A 320 -5.03 11.10 21.55
CA ASP A 320 -3.64 11.54 21.40
C ASP A 320 -3.13 11.30 19.96
N PRO A 321 -2.97 12.37 19.15
CA PRO A 321 -2.49 12.25 17.77
C PRO A 321 -1.10 11.62 17.66
N SER A 322 -0.23 11.82 18.65
CA SER A 322 1.15 11.30 18.64
C SER A 322 1.22 9.78 18.81
N ARG A 323 0.17 9.19 19.38
CA ARG A 323 -0.01 7.74 19.48
C ARG A 323 -0.76 7.15 18.30
N ALA A 324 -1.57 7.94 17.60
CA ALA A 324 -2.30 7.49 16.43
C ALA A 324 -1.38 7.35 15.20
N ILE A 325 -0.46 8.30 14.99
CA ILE A 325 0.31 8.42 13.76
C ILE A 325 1.80 8.57 14.09
N ALA A 326 2.60 7.59 13.68
CA ALA A 326 4.05 7.55 13.91
C ALA A 326 4.83 7.21 12.62
N PRO A 327 4.89 8.13 11.64
CA PRO A 327 5.61 7.94 10.39
C PRO A 327 7.08 8.27 10.57
N HIS A 328 7.93 7.69 9.70
CA HIS A 328 9.29 8.19 9.53
C HIS A 328 9.24 9.58 8.86
N PRO A 329 10.01 10.57 9.33
CA PRO A 329 9.98 11.91 8.74
C PRO A 329 10.50 11.91 7.30
N GLY A 330 9.89 12.74 6.45
CA GLY A 330 10.21 12.90 5.03
C GLY A 330 9.04 12.51 4.12
N ASN A 331 8.59 13.46 3.30
CA ASN A 331 7.47 13.27 2.36
C ASN A 331 6.18 12.81 3.04
N VAL A 332 5.85 13.41 4.19
CA VAL A 332 4.64 13.08 4.95
C VAL A 332 3.79 14.32 5.16
N TRP A 333 2.52 14.24 4.79
CA TRP A 333 1.49 15.21 5.16
C TRP A 333 0.45 14.55 6.05
N VAL A 334 0.23 15.15 7.22
CA VAL A 334 -0.81 14.73 8.16
C VAL A 334 -1.69 15.94 8.40
N HIS A 335 -2.94 15.92 7.95
CA HIS A 335 -3.78 17.10 8.05
C HIS A 335 -5.25 16.75 8.13
N ASN A 336 -6.05 17.66 8.69
CA ASN A 336 -7.50 17.52 8.78
C ASN A 336 -7.95 16.12 9.28
N ASN A 337 -7.33 15.59 10.33
CA ASN A 337 -7.82 14.37 10.98
C ASN A 337 -8.57 14.74 12.26
N VAL A 338 -9.54 13.92 12.65
CA VAL A 338 -10.28 14.08 13.89
C VAL A 338 -9.93 13.00 14.89
N TYR A 339 -9.84 13.37 16.17
CA TYR A 339 -9.36 12.53 17.25
C TYR A 339 -10.38 12.43 18.38
N GLY A 340 -10.47 11.24 18.97
CA GLY A 340 -11.37 10.97 20.09
C GLY A 340 -12.85 10.90 19.72
N PRO A 341 -13.71 10.57 20.70
CA PRO A 341 -15.15 10.50 20.51
C PRO A 341 -15.79 11.85 20.16
N ARG A 342 -15.16 12.96 20.56
CA ARG A 342 -15.61 14.32 20.22
C ARG A 342 -15.21 14.79 18.82
N LYS A 343 -14.47 13.97 18.07
CA LYS A 343 -13.95 14.30 16.74
C LYS A 343 -13.21 15.64 16.73
N THR A 344 -12.27 15.83 17.66
CA THR A 344 -11.45 17.05 17.73
C THR A 344 -10.58 17.17 16.50
N LEU A 345 -10.81 18.19 15.67
CA LEU A 345 -10.05 18.43 14.45
C LEU A 345 -8.65 18.94 14.75
N LEU A 346 -7.66 18.34 14.09
CA LEU A 346 -6.31 18.88 14.00
C LEU A 346 -6.00 19.22 12.53
N PRO A 347 -6.01 20.51 12.15
CA PRO A 347 -5.79 20.93 10.77
C PRO A 347 -4.42 20.51 10.23
N VAL A 348 -3.38 20.58 11.08
CA VAL A 348 -2.04 20.10 10.75
C VAL A 348 -1.55 19.20 11.88
N GLY A 349 -1.38 17.93 11.56
CA GLY A 349 -1.00 16.88 12.50
C GLY A 349 0.50 16.78 12.73
N PRO A 350 0.91 16.17 13.88
CA PRO A 350 2.30 15.87 14.14
C PRO A 350 2.86 14.93 13.07
N GLY A 351 4.14 15.09 12.74
CA GLY A 351 4.80 14.32 11.69
C GLY A 351 4.65 14.89 10.28
N THR A 352 3.87 15.96 10.08
CA THR A 352 3.83 16.68 8.79
C THR A 352 5.17 17.35 8.50
N THR A 353 5.81 16.98 7.39
CA THR A 353 7.09 17.54 6.94
C THR A 353 6.95 18.22 5.58
N PRO A 354 7.94 19.01 5.14
CA PRO A 354 8.12 19.29 3.72
C PRO A 354 8.17 18.00 2.89
N GLN A 355 7.78 18.11 1.63
CA GLN A 355 7.94 17.08 0.61
C GLN A 355 9.14 17.45 -0.26
N ILE A 356 9.99 16.48 -0.55
CA ILE A 356 11.18 16.58 -1.38
C ILE A 356 11.02 15.55 -2.50
N LEU A 357 10.99 16.01 -3.74
CA LEU A 357 10.91 15.16 -4.92
C LEU A 357 12.20 15.29 -5.73
N PHE A 358 12.86 14.15 -5.94
CA PHE A 358 14.01 14.06 -6.83
C PHE A 358 13.51 13.84 -8.26
N ARG A 359 13.51 14.91 -9.07
CA ARG A 359 13.26 14.83 -10.52
C ARG A 359 14.51 14.40 -11.27
N ARG A 360 15.68 14.88 -10.83
CA ARG A 360 17.00 14.41 -11.24
C ARG A 360 18.04 14.58 -10.12
N PRO A 361 18.82 13.53 -9.78
CA PRO A 361 18.75 12.15 -10.28
C PRO A 361 17.42 11.48 -9.87
N HIS A 362 17.02 10.39 -10.53
CA HIS A 362 15.79 9.69 -10.12
C HIS A 362 16.03 8.85 -8.86
N PRO A 363 15.09 8.79 -7.91
CA PRO A 363 15.26 7.97 -6.72
C PRO A 363 15.28 6.49 -7.11
N PRO A 364 16.34 5.74 -6.77
CA PRO A 364 16.60 4.43 -7.35
C PRO A 364 15.54 3.40 -6.95
N SER A 365 15.16 2.54 -7.90
CA SER A 365 14.26 1.42 -7.60
C SER A 365 15.00 0.25 -6.91
N GLU A 366 16.25 0.00 -7.27
CA GLU A 366 17.11 -1.02 -6.64
C GLU A 366 18.59 -0.62 -6.72
N THR A 367 19.06 -0.17 -7.89
CA THR A 367 20.44 0.25 -8.12
C THR A 367 20.56 1.77 -8.24
N PRO A 368 21.62 2.39 -7.70
CA PRO A 368 21.93 3.80 -7.89
C PRO A 368 22.05 4.21 -9.37
N GLU A 369 21.73 5.47 -9.69
CA GLU A 369 21.96 6.05 -11.01
C GLU A 369 23.47 6.20 -11.24
N LYS A 370 23.99 5.72 -12.38
CA LYS A 370 25.38 5.94 -12.77
C LYS A 370 25.56 7.35 -13.32
N VAL A 371 26.54 8.08 -12.80
CA VAL A 371 26.77 9.48 -13.13
C VAL A 371 28.26 9.78 -13.33
N SER A 372 28.56 10.70 -14.25
CA SER A 372 29.92 11.19 -14.50
C SER A 372 29.89 12.64 -15.01
N GLY A 373 31.00 13.37 -14.83
CA GLY A 373 31.10 14.78 -15.23
C GLY A 373 30.30 15.73 -14.33
N VAL A 374 29.47 16.57 -14.93
CA VAL A 374 28.63 17.55 -14.22
C VAL A 374 27.19 17.10 -14.25
N LEU A 375 26.64 16.81 -13.07
CA LEU A 375 25.24 16.42 -12.89
C LEU A 375 24.41 17.65 -12.46
N PRO A 376 23.59 18.23 -13.35
CA PRO A 376 22.61 19.23 -12.94
C PRO A 376 21.48 18.58 -12.14
N LEU A 377 21.14 19.19 -11.01
CA LEU A 377 20.07 18.71 -10.14
C LEU A 377 18.72 19.32 -10.54
N ASP A 378 17.67 18.53 -10.39
CA ASP A 378 16.28 18.96 -10.49
C ASP A 378 15.53 18.42 -9.27
N ILE A 379 15.29 19.29 -8.29
CA ILE A 379 14.73 18.95 -6.99
C ILE A 379 13.58 19.89 -6.71
N GLU A 380 12.42 19.32 -6.45
CA GLU A 380 11.22 20.05 -6.08
C GLU A 380 11.00 19.92 -4.56
N VAL A 381 10.71 21.03 -3.90
CA VAL A 381 10.38 21.05 -2.47
C VAL A 381 9.02 21.71 -2.30
N ASN A 382 8.06 20.93 -1.81
CA ASN A 382 6.70 21.36 -1.55
C ASN A 382 6.42 21.37 -0.04
N VAL A 383 5.42 22.15 0.37
CA VAL A 383 4.93 22.20 1.75
C VAL A 383 3.41 22.10 1.74
N LEU A 384 2.85 21.56 2.82
CA LEU A 384 1.39 21.51 3.00
C LEU A 384 0.81 22.94 2.93
N LYS A 385 -0.37 23.10 2.33
CA LYS A 385 -1.07 24.39 2.25
C LYS A 385 -1.16 25.06 3.64
N GLY A 386 -0.74 26.33 3.72
CA GLY A 386 -0.71 27.09 4.97
C GLY A 386 0.61 26.98 5.76
N VAL A 387 1.53 26.12 5.32
CA VAL A 387 2.92 26.05 5.81
C VAL A 387 3.81 26.79 4.81
N ALA A 388 4.91 27.37 5.28
CA ALA A 388 5.89 28.04 4.44
C ALA A 388 7.26 27.38 4.58
N LEU A 389 8.00 27.32 3.48
CA LEU A 389 9.38 26.83 3.47
C LEU A 389 10.32 27.87 4.13
N LYS A 390 11.25 27.40 4.96
CA LYS A 390 12.23 28.23 5.66
C LYS A 390 13.62 28.08 5.07
N SER A 391 14.05 26.85 4.78
CA SER A 391 15.35 26.58 4.16
C SER A 391 15.40 25.25 3.43
N VAL A 392 16.33 25.16 2.47
CA VAL A 392 16.71 23.94 1.76
C VAL A 392 18.23 23.86 1.75
N ARG A 393 18.76 22.68 2.06
CA ARG A 393 20.18 22.35 2.02
C ARG A 393 20.38 21.06 1.25
N ILE A 394 21.32 21.07 0.30
CA ILE A 394 21.67 19.92 -0.53
C ILE A 394 23.13 19.58 -0.28
N GLU A 395 23.40 18.31 -0.01
CA GLU A 395 24.73 17.82 0.33
C GLU A 395 25.04 16.52 -0.40
N VAL A 396 26.30 16.35 -0.78
CA VAL A 396 26.82 15.12 -1.38
C VAL A 396 28.01 14.58 -0.58
N GLY A 397 28.08 13.26 -0.40
CA GLY A 397 29.30 12.61 0.12
C GLY A 397 29.35 12.32 1.63
N GLY A 398 28.23 12.13 2.32
CA GLY A 398 28.22 11.81 3.77
C GLY A 398 28.40 10.34 4.15
N LYS A 399 28.49 9.42 3.18
CA LYS A 399 28.68 7.96 3.39
C LYS A 399 29.02 7.27 2.07
N VAL A 400 30.21 6.66 1.96
CA VAL A 400 30.47 5.66 0.89
C VAL A 400 29.78 4.39 1.33
N VAL A 401 28.66 4.04 0.67
CA VAL A 401 27.89 2.85 1.07
C VAL A 401 28.33 1.59 0.31
N TYR A 402 29.12 1.74 -0.75
CA TYR A 402 29.53 0.60 -1.56
C TYR A 402 30.80 0.89 -2.38
N THR A 403 31.73 -0.07 -2.36
CA THR A 403 32.88 -0.17 -3.26
C THR A 403 32.97 -1.62 -3.77
N GLY A 404 32.53 -1.89 -5.00
CA GLY A 404 32.62 -3.23 -5.63
C GLY A 404 31.90 -3.34 -7.00
N PRO A 405 31.99 -4.49 -7.71
CA PRO A 405 31.28 -4.73 -8.97
C PRO A 405 29.79 -5.09 -8.76
N THR A 406 28.93 -4.35 -9.47
CA THR A 406 27.48 -4.13 -9.31
C THR A 406 26.53 -5.34 -9.53
N GLN A 407 26.74 -6.50 -8.90
CA GLN A 407 25.87 -7.67 -9.14
C GLN A 407 25.20 -8.36 -7.92
N LYS A 408 25.29 -7.83 -6.69
CA LYS A 408 24.60 -8.47 -5.54
C LYS A 408 23.78 -7.49 -4.68
N PRO A 409 22.58 -7.90 -4.22
CA PRO A 409 21.79 -7.12 -3.28
C PRO A 409 22.50 -7.05 -1.92
N MET A 410 22.44 -5.86 -1.31
CA MET A 410 23.13 -5.50 -0.07
C MET A 410 22.69 -6.34 1.15
N ARG A 411 23.64 -6.57 2.08
CA ARG A 411 23.35 -7.00 3.46
C ARG A 411 23.56 -5.83 4.43
N PRO A 412 22.82 -5.79 5.56
CA PRO A 412 22.85 -4.65 6.49
C PRO A 412 24.17 -4.42 7.24
N ASP A 413 25.04 -5.43 7.32
CA ASP A 413 26.17 -5.46 8.28
C ASP A 413 27.50 -4.90 7.72
N ASP A 414 27.55 -4.46 6.46
CA ASP A 414 28.80 -4.05 5.79
C ASP A 414 29.11 -2.53 5.85
N ALA A 415 28.42 -1.75 6.70
CA ALA A 415 28.50 -0.28 6.66
C ALA A 415 29.11 0.39 7.92
N ARG A 416 30.35 0.91 7.81
CA ARG A 416 31.04 1.89 8.70
C ARG A 416 32.21 2.53 7.91
N VAL A 417 32.61 3.82 7.93
CA VAL A 417 32.48 5.00 8.85
C VAL A 417 32.80 6.33 8.09
N GLU A 418 32.31 7.45 8.63
CA GLU A 418 32.66 8.90 8.56
C GLU A 418 33.52 9.47 7.40
N GLY A 419 32.91 10.37 6.61
CA GLY A 419 33.56 11.35 5.74
C GLY A 419 32.80 12.69 5.76
N ALA A 420 33.48 13.80 5.45
CA ALA A 420 32.87 15.13 5.45
C ALA A 420 31.90 15.32 4.27
N SER A 421 30.67 15.78 4.52
CA SER A 421 29.72 16.13 3.46
C SER A 421 30.13 17.44 2.76
N THR A 422 29.96 17.48 1.44
CA THR A 422 30.13 18.71 0.65
C THR A 422 28.77 19.36 0.44
N VAL A 423 28.62 20.63 0.83
CA VAL A 423 27.40 21.41 0.59
C VAL A 423 27.37 21.84 -0.88
N VAL A 424 26.33 21.43 -1.59
CA VAL A 424 26.10 21.73 -3.01
C VAL A 424 25.24 22.98 -3.16
N TYR A 425 24.28 23.18 -2.25
CA TYR A 425 23.36 24.31 -2.26
C TYR A 425 22.79 24.55 -0.86
N GLU A 426 22.59 25.82 -0.50
CA GLU A 426 21.86 26.24 0.69
C GLU A 426 21.11 27.55 0.40
N GLY A 427 19.81 27.59 0.69
CA GLY A 427 18.98 28.77 0.42
C GLY A 427 17.57 28.68 0.99
N PRO A 428 16.77 29.77 0.92
CA PRO A 428 15.40 29.82 1.45
C PRO A 428 14.37 29.11 0.57
N ARG A 429 14.76 28.68 -0.63
CA ARG A 429 13.91 27.99 -1.61
C ARG A 429 14.64 26.79 -2.21
N ALA A 430 13.91 25.90 -2.85
CA ALA A 430 14.53 24.91 -3.74
C ALA A 430 15.30 25.61 -4.88
N PRO A 431 16.43 25.05 -5.33
CA PRO A 431 17.11 25.55 -6.52
C PRO A 431 16.19 25.40 -7.74
N THR A 432 16.24 26.34 -8.68
CA THR A 432 15.63 26.11 -10.00
C THR A 432 16.37 24.98 -10.72
N PRO A 433 15.74 24.24 -11.65
CA PRO A 433 16.40 23.13 -12.33
C PRO A 433 17.75 23.54 -12.95
N GLY A 434 18.82 22.85 -12.53
CA GLY A 434 20.20 23.12 -12.96
C GLY A 434 20.95 24.24 -12.22
N GLU A 435 20.33 24.98 -11.30
CA GLU A 435 21.01 25.99 -10.45
C GLU A 435 22.02 25.33 -9.51
N ALA A 436 21.65 24.16 -8.95
CA ALA A 436 22.54 23.32 -8.17
C ALA A 436 23.14 22.22 -9.07
N VAL A 437 24.46 22.04 -9.00
CA VAL A 437 25.19 21.04 -9.80
C VAL A 437 26.13 20.23 -8.91
N VAL A 438 26.21 18.92 -9.16
CA VAL A 438 27.22 18.05 -8.57
C VAL A 438 28.30 17.81 -9.60
N ASP A 439 29.53 18.29 -9.34
CA ASP A 439 30.69 17.93 -10.16
C ASP A 439 31.26 16.60 -9.66
N THR A 440 30.93 15.51 -10.34
CA THR A 440 31.34 14.17 -9.92
C THR A 440 32.84 13.95 -10.10
N ARG A 441 33.53 14.77 -10.91
CA ARG A 441 35.00 14.68 -11.08
C ARG A 441 35.75 15.06 -9.80
N ALA A 442 35.10 15.78 -8.90
CA ALA A 442 35.62 16.08 -7.56
C ALA A 442 35.33 14.98 -6.54
N LEU A 443 34.58 13.94 -6.92
CA LEU A 443 34.24 12.80 -6.08
C LEU A 443 35.06 11.57 -6.49
N PRO A 444 35.54 10.76 -5.55
CA PRO A 444 36.10 9.44 -5.86
C PRO A 444 35.07 8.55 -6.56
N ASP A 445 35.53 7.62 -7.41
CA ASP A 445 34.65 6.57 -7.95
C ASP A 445 34.00 5.78 -6.82
N GLY A 446 32.72 5.43 -6.99
CA GLY A 446 31.93 4.70 -6.00
C GLY A 446 30.56 5.31 -5.73
N CYS A 447 29.88 4.81 -4.70
CA CYS A 447 28.52 5.23 -4.36
C CYS A 447 28.50 6.38 -3.33
N HIS A 448 27.86 7.49 -3.68
CA HIS A 448 27.71 8.69 -2.84
C HIS A 448 26.24 8.98 -2.55
N GLU A 449 25.91 9.28 -1.30
CA GLU A 449 24.58 9.75 -0.91
C GLU A 449 24.44 11.24 -1.25
N LEU A 450 23.44 11.58 -2.06
CA LEU A 450 22.95 12.94 -2.26
C LEU A 450 21.74 13.14 -1.34
N THR A 451 21.87 14.02 -0.36
CA THR A 451 20.84 14.31 0.64
C THR A 451 20.27 15.70 0.42
N VAL A 452 18.95 15.80 0.49
CA VAL A 452 18.24 17.08 0.58
C VAL A 452 17.59 17.16 1.95
N THR A 453 17.81 18.27 2.64
CA THR A 453 17.13 18.64 3.88
C THR A 453 16.31 19.89 3.64
N ALA A 454 15.02 19.84 3.94
CA ALA A 454 14.12 20.99 3.86
C ALA A 454 13.51 21.26 5.24
N VAL A 455 13.50 22.52 5.66
CA VAL A 455 12.93 22.95 6.94
C VAL A 455 11.81 23.95 6.68
N ASP A 456 10.69 23.81 7.36
CA ASP A 456 9.58 24.76 7.27
C ASP A 456 9.59 25.84 8.36
N ASN A 457 8.62 26.75 8.30
CA ASN A 457 8.44 27.85 9.25
C ASN A 457 8.02 27.43 10.67
N ARG A 458 7.83 26.13 10.91
CA ARG A 458 7.55 25.52 12.22
C ARG A 458 8.79 24.81 12.79
N ASP A 459 9.94 24.94 12.12
CA ASP A 459 11.19 24.24 12.42
C ASP A 459 11.11 22.71 12.27
N VAL A 460 10.17 22.22 11.47
CA VAL A 460 10.08 20.78 11.13
C VAL A 460 10.93 20.49 9.90
N ALA A 461 11.85 19.53 10.03
CA ALA A 461 12.73 19.11 8.96
C ALA A 461 12.24 17.83 8.25
N ALA A 462 12.29 17.84 6.92
CA ALA A 462 12.27 16.65 6.08
C ALA A 462 13.70 16.33 5.61
N ARG A 463 14.03 15.04 5.52
CA ARG A 463 15.25 14.57 4.88
C ARG A 463 14.89 13.48 3.87
N HIS A 464 15.36 13.63 2.64
CA HIS A 464 15.26 12.59 1.62
C HIS A 464 16.59 12.47 0.86
N SER A 465 16.93 11.25 0.47
CA SER A 465 18.24 10.93 -0.09
C SER A 465 18.11 9.98 -1.28
N VAL A 466 19.06 10.09 -2.20
CA VAL A 466 19.29 9.20 -3.33
C VAL A 466 20.76 8.80 -3.38
N MET A 467 21.05 7.67 -4.02
CA MET A 467 22.43 7.22 -4.23
C MET A 467 22.87 7.52 -5.66
N LEU A 468 24.08 8.05 -5.80
CA LEU A 468 24.80 8.29 -7.05
C LEU A 468 25.94 7.28 -7.17
N ALA A 469 26.04 6.55 -8.28
CA ALA A 469 27.21 5.74 -8.60
C ALA A 469 28.14 6.53 -9.52
N VAL A 470 29.22 7.08 -8.97
CA VAL A 470 30.23 7.86 -9.69
C VAL A 470 31.22 6.92 -10.39
N GLU A 471 31.38 7.11 -11.69
CA GLU A 471 32.34 6.41 -12.56
C GLU A 471 33.02 7.46 -13.46
N ASN A 472 34.15 8.03 -13.04
CA ASN A 472 34.86 9.11 -13.75
C ASN A 472 35.90 8.63 -14.78
#